data_AF-A0A5C8NU21-F1
#
_entry.id   AF-A0A5C8NU21-F1
#
_cell.length_a   1.000
_cell.length_b   1.000
_cell.length_c   1.000
_cell.angle_alpha   90.00
_cell.angle_beta   90.00
_cell.angle_gamma   90.00
#
_symmetry.space_group_name_H-M   'P 1'
#
loop_
_entity.id
_entity.type
_entity.pdbx_description
1 polymer ?
#
loop_
_entity_poly.entity_id
_entity_poly.type
_entity_poly.pdbx_seq_one_letter_code
_entity_poly.pdbx_strand_id
1 'polypeptide(L)'
;MLAIGRAPPTEATMIYEFKSRVTGTVVMNKGPAEWILGVIGKQPGPQGIITVEQMPAAIEALRKAIEEDKRAVREARRESAHREEEEDGEDEESPAATVTHAQRAWPFVEMLLEAQKGGREITWGV
;
A
#
# COMPACT_ATOMS: atom_id res chain seq x y z
N MET A 1 24.99 -17.95 -28.10
CA MET A 1 24.01 -17.01 -27.50
C MET A 1 23.75 -17.46 -26.07
N LEU A 2 24.43 -16.86 -25.08
CA LEU A 2 24.11 -17.10 -23.67
C LEU A 2 22.91 -16.20 -23.31
N ALA A 3 21.77 -16.81 -23.00
CA ALA A 3 20.67 -16.12 -22.35
C ALA A 3 21.11 -15.79 -20.92
N ILE A 4 21.35 -14.50 -20.66
CA ILE A 4 21.59 -14.00 -19.31
C ILE A 4 20.24 -14.05 -18.59
N GLY A 5 19.92 -15.20 -17.99
CA GLY A 5 18.80 -15.31 -17.06
C GLY A 5 19.08 -14.38 -15.88
N ARG A 6 18.34 -13.28 -15.80
CA ARG A 6 18.38 -12.37 -14.65
C ARG A 6 18.04 -13.18 -13.41
N ALA A 7 18.96 -13.23 -12.45
CA ALA A 7 18.69 -13.85 -11.15
C ALA A 7 17.39 -13.28 -10.56
N PRO A 8 16.55 -14.09 -9.90
CA PRO A 8 15.33 -13.59 -9.28
C PRO A 8 15.71 -12.46 -8.31
N PRO A 9 14.95 -11.35 -8.29
CA PRO A 9 15.20 -10.30 -7.30
C PRO A 9 15.21 -10.91 -5.91
N THR A 10 16.21 -10.57 -5.10
CA THR A 10 16.22 -10.91 -3.68
C THR A 10 14.93 -10.39 -3.03
N GLU A 11 14.45 -11.04 -1.96
CA GLU A 11 13.16 -10.69 -1.32
C GLU A 11 13.03 -9.21 -0.92
N ALA A 12 14.15 -8.48 -0.81
CA ALA A 12 14.22 -7.05 -0.53
C ALA A 12 13.98 -6.14 -1.76
N THR A 13 14.05 -6.67 -2.99
CA THR A 13 13.87 -5.93 -4.26
C THR A 13 12.53 -6.23 -4.94
N MET A 14 11.63 -6.96 -4.26
CA MET A 14 10.33 -7.33 -4.83
C MET A 14 9.45 -6.09 -5.06
N ILE A 15 8.95 -5.95 -6.28
CA ILE A 15 7.98 -4.95 -6.71
C ILE A 15 6.72 -5.70 -7.13
N TYR A 16 5.55 -5.21 -6.71
CA TYR A 16 4.27 -5.74 -7.14
C TYR A 16 3.77 -4.95 -8.34
N GLU A 17 3.36 -5.66 -9.39
CA GLU A 17 2.66 -5.09 -10.54
C GLU A 17 1.21 -5.58 -10.54
N PHE A 18 0.30 -4.73 -10.06
CA PHE A 18 -1.13 -5.00 -10.10
C PHE A 18 -1.68 -4.56 -11.44
N LYS A 19 -2.32 -5.47 -12.17
CA LYS A 19 -2.78 -5.27 -13.55
C LYS A 19 -4.30 -5.39 -13.61
N SER A 20 -4.95 -4.48 -14.33
CA SER A 20 -6.34 -4.61 -14.77
C SER A 20 -6.46 -4.12 -16.21
N ARG A 21 -7.33 -4.76 -16.99
CA ARG A 21 -7.59 -4.33 -18.36
C ARG A 21 -8.30 -2.97 -18.45
N VAL A 22 -8.85 -2.47 -17.33
CA VAL A 22 -9.55 -1.17 -17.28
C VAL A 22 -8.57 -0.05 -16.97
N THR A 23 -7.69 -0.25 -15.99
CA THR A 23 -6.86 0.81 -15.41
C THR A 23 -5.39 0.74 -15.81
N GLY A 24 -4.97 -0.33 -16.49
CA GLY A 24 -3.56 -0.61 -16.74
C GLY A 24 -2.87 -1.20 -15.51
N THR A 25 -1.63 -0.78 -15.25
CA THR A 25 -0.78 -1.34 -14.20
C THR A 25 -0.49 -0.32 -13.09
N VAL A 26 -0.70 -0.72 -11.85
CA VAL A 26 -0.21 -0.01 -10.66
C VAL A 26 1.00 -0.76 -10.10
N VAL A 27 2.13 -0.06 -10.01
CA VAL A 27 3.41 -0.62 -9.55
C VAL A 27 3.67 -0.15 -8.13
N MET A 28 3.96 -1.08 -7.21
CA MET A 28 4.15 -0.78 -5.79
C MET A 28 5.38 -1.49 -5.21
N ASN A 29 6.08 -0.81 -4.31
CA ASN A 29 7.11 -1.43 -3.49
C ASN A 29 6.50 -2.49 -2.56
N LYS A 30 7.30 -3.50 -2.18
CA LYS A 30 6.90 -4.60 -1.30
C LYS A 30 6.08 -4.15 -0.08
N GLY A 31 6.62 -3.27 0.75
CA GLY A 31 5.99 -2.88 2.03
C GLY A 31 4.53 -2.39 1.88
N PRO A 32 4.28 -1.33 1.09
CA PRO A 32 2.92 -0.88 0.82
C PRO A 32 2.01 -1.94 0.18
N ALA A 33 2.53 -2.72 -0.76
CA ALA A 33 1.74 -3.77 -1.43
C ALA A 33 1.31 -4.87 -0.46
N GLU A 34 2.21 -5.37 0.37
CA GLU A 34 1.92 -6.45 1.32
C GLU A 34 1.00 -5.97 2.45
N TRP A 35 1.15 -4.72 2.89
CA TRP A 35 0.20 -4.10 3.82
C TRP A 35 -1.21 -4.05 3.22
N ILE A 36 -1.35 -3.58 1.97
CA ILE A 36 -2.64 -3.56 1.27
C ILE A 36 -3.23 -4.95 1.18
N LEU A 37 -2.45 -5.94 0.73
CA LEU A 37 -2.89 -7.33 0.60
C LEU A 37 -3.37 -7.88 1.96
N GLY A 38 -2.63 -7.62 3.03
CA GLY A 38 -3.03 -7.99 4.39
C GLY A 38 -4.35 -7.36 4.83
N VAL A 39 -4.54 -6.05 4.59
CA VAL A 39 -5.78 -5.33 4.93
C VAL A 39 -7.00 -5.93 4.22
N ILE A 40 -6.85 -6.36 2.96
CA ILE A 40 -7.96 -6.93 2.17
C ILE A 40 -8.08 -8.46 2.31
N GLY A 41 -7.36 -9.07 3.26
CA GLY A 41 -7.43 -10.51 3.54
C GLY A 41 -6.78 -11.40 2.47
N LYS A 42 -5.84 -10.86 1.70
CA LYS A 42 -5.06 -11.59 0.69
C LYS A 42 -3.68 -11.93 1.25
N GLN A 43 -3.20 -13.13 0.94
CA GLN A 43 -1.85 -13.54 1.28
C GLN A 43 -0.85 -12.89 0.31
N PRO A 44 0.18 -12.18 0.81
CA PRO A 44 1.32 -11.76 -0.01
C PRO A 44 1.95 -12.93 -0.74
N GLY A 45 2.35 -12.71 -1.99
CA GLY A 45 2.92 -13.78 -2.81
C GLY A 45 3.17 -13.36 -4.25
N PRO A 46 3.88 -14.21 -5.02
CA PRO A 46 4.33 -13.88 -6.37
C PRO A 46 3.18 -13.71 -7.37
N GLN A 47 2.01 -14.29 -7.09
CA GLN A 47 0.83 -14.23 -7.95
C GLN A 47 -0.47 -14.17 -7.15
N GLY A 48 -1.51 -13.63 -7.76
CA GLY A 48 -2.86 -13.68 -7.20
C GLY A 48 -3.86 -12.84 -7.97
N ILE A 49 -5.08 -12.80 -7.43
CA ILE A 49 -6.24 -12.16 -8.05
C ILE A 49 -7.16 -11.54 -7.00
N ILE A 50 -7.71 -10.37 -7.33
CA ILE A 50 -8.85 -9.74 -6.68
C ILE A 50 -10.00 -9.76 -7.70
N THR A 51 -11.05 -10.53 -7.40
CA THR A 51 -12.22 -10.63 -8.26
C THR A 51 -13.13 -9.41 -8.06
N VAL A 52 -14.03 -9.15 -9.01
CA VAL A 52 -14.94 -7.99 -8.96
C VAL A 52 -15.81 -8.03 -7.70
N GLU A 53 -16.24 -9.21 -7.30
CA GLU A 53 -17.07 -9.45 -6.11
C GLU A 53 -16.33 -9.15 -4.80
N GLN A 54 -15.00 -9.22 -4.82
CA GLN A 54 -14.16 -8.91 -3.66
C GLN A 54 -13.86 -7.41 -3.53
N MET A 55 -13.97 -6.65 -4.62
CA MET A 55 -13.60 -5.22 -4.65
C MET A 55 -14.42 -4.34 -3.69
N PRO A 56 -15.76 -4.47 -3.56
CA PRO A 56 -16.51 -3.65 -2.61
C PRO A 56 -15.97 -3.77 -1.18
N ALA A 57 -15.77 -4.99 -0.70
CA ALA A 57 -15.26 -5.27 0.64
C ALA A 57 -13.80 -4.80 0.80
N ALA A 58 -12.96 -4.99 -0.23
CA ALA A 58 -11.58 -4.54 -0.24
C ALA A 58 -11.46 -3.00 -0.14
N ILE A 59 -12.31 -2.27 -0.88
CA ILE A 59 -12.35 -0.80 -0.87
C ILE A 59 -12.75 -0.30 0.53
N GLU A 60 -13.77 -0.90 1.14
CA GLU A 60 -14.22 -0.54 2.49
C GLU A 60 -13.12 -0.77 3.53
N ALA A 61 -12.50 -1.96 3.52
CA ALA A 61 -11.42 -2.32 4.43
C ALA A 61 -10.22 -1.36 4.31
N LEU A 62 -9.80 -1.04 3.09
CA LEU A 62 -8.69 -0.10 2.86
C LEU A 62 -9.01 1.32 3.33
N ARG A 63 -10.22 1.81 3.05
CA ARG A 63 -10.64 3.13 3.53
C ARG A 63 -10.65 3.23 5.04
N LYS A 64 -11.13 2.17 5.72
CA LYS A 64 -11.11 2.09 7.19
C LYS A 64 -9.67 2.08 7.72
N ALA A 65 -8.81 1.23 7.18
CA ALA A 65 -7.40 1.14 7.59
C ALA A 65 -6.64 2.47 7.37
N ILE A 66 -6.92 3.16 6.26
CA ILE A 66 -6.38 4.50 5.95
C ILE A 66 -6.78 5.52 7.02
N GLU A 67 -8.04 5.54 7.46
CA GLU A 67 -8.48 6.50 8.48
C GLU A 67 -7.93 6.17 9.87
N GLU A 68 -7.78 4.88 10.19
CA GLU A 68 -7.14 4.42 11.42
C GLU A 68 -5.66 4.83 11.48
N ASP A 69 -4.91 4.64 10.38
CA ASP A 69 -3.52 5.09 10.22
C ASP A 69 -3.40 6.61 10.39
N LYS A 70 -4.27 7.38 9.71
CA LYS A 70 -4.31 8.84 9.86
C LYS A 70 -4.60 9.28 11.29
N ARG A 71 -5.48 8.57 12.01
CA ARG A 71 -5.78 8.89 13.41
C ARG A 71 -4.58 8.62 14.30
N ALA A 72 -3.92 7.47 14.16
CA ALA A 72 -2.72 7.12 14.93
C ALA A 72 -1.60 8.16 14.75
N VAL A 73 -1.37 8.61 13.52
CA VAL A 73 -0.37 9.65 13.22
C VAL A 73 -0.74 10.99 13.87
N ARG A 74 -2.03 11.38 13.85
CA ARG A 74 -2.50 12.60 14.52
C ARG A 74 -2.35 12.50 16.05
N GLU A 75 -2.60 11.34 16.64
CA GLU A 75 -2.47 11.10 18.08
C GLU A 75 -1.00 11.13 18.52
N ALA A 76 -0.11 10.42 17.81
CA ALA A 76 1.33 10.45 18.07
C ALA A 76 1.91 11.87 17.99
N ARG A 77 1.48 12.66 17.00
CA ARG A 77 1.91 14.07 16.87
C ARG A 77 1.40 14.95 18.02
N ARG A 78 0.23 14.65 18.59
CA ARG A 78 -0.29 15.39 19.76
C ARG A 78 0.49 15.04 21.02
N GLU A 79 0.87 13.77 21.19
CA GLU A 79 1.67 13.31 22.33
C GLU A 79 3.11 13.86 22.27
N SER A 80 3.72 13.90 21.09
CA SER A 80 5.07 14.50 20.92
C SER A 80 5.06 16.01 21.14
N ALA A 81 4.06 16.74 20.61
CA ALA A 81 3.93 18.17 20.85
C ALA A 81 3.74 18.54 22.33
N HIS A 82 3.22 17.61 23.15
CA HIS A 82 3.07 17.80 24.59
C HIS A 82 4.35 17.48 25.38
N ARG A 83 5.30 16.75 24.76
CA ARG A 83 6.60 16.38 25.34
C ARG A 83 7.70 17.39 24.96
N GLU A 84 7.59 18.00 23.78
CA GLU A 84 8.46 19.11 23.33
C GLU A 84 8.30 20.39 24.19
N GLU A 85 7.21 20.55 24.94
CA GLU A 85 7.06 21.65 25.92
C GLU A 85 7.85 21.40 27.24
N GLU A 86 8.39 20.20 27.46
CA GLU A 86 9.05 19.80 28.72
C GLU A 86 10.57 19.58 28.60
N GLU A 87 11.15 19.41 27.40
CA GLU A 87 12.60 19.27 27.20
C GLU A 87 13.12 20.14 26.05
N ASP A 88 13.80 21.24 26.42
CA ASP A 88 14.71 21.99 25.56
C ASP A 88 15.98 21.14 25.37
N GLY A 89 16.07 20.45 24.23
CA GLY A 89 17.16 19.51 23.94
C GLY A 89 17.19 19.11 22.47
N GLU A 90 18.07 19.78 21.74
CA GLU A 90 18.42 19.55 20.34
C GLU A 90 18.66 18.06 20.02
N ASP A 91 17.77 17.45 19.23
CA ASP A 91 18.06 16.43 18.20
C ASP A 91 16.74 15.77 17.73
N GLU A 92 15.93 16.48 16.94
CA GLU A 92 14.78 15.84 16.30
C GLU A 92 14.79 16.12 14.81
N GLU A 93 15.28 15.10 14.09
CA GLU A 93 14.93 14.82 12.70
C GLU A 93 13.45 15.18 12.50
N SER A 94 13.20 16.31 11.83
CA SER A 94 11.89 16.94 11.83
C SER A 94 10.80 15.91 11.49
N PRO A 95 9.66 15.85 12.20
CA PRO A 95 8.52 15.00 11.85
C PRO A 95 7.80 15.47 10.55
N ALA A 96 8.54 16.13 9.66
CA ALA A 96 8.15 16.55 8.34
C ALA A 96 7.98 15.31 7.44
N ALA A 97 6.77 14.77 7.50
CA ALA A 97 6.16 13.91 6.50
C ALA A 97 6.83 12.55 6.28
N THR A 98 6.92 11.72 7.32
CA THR A 98 7.00 10.26 7.11
C THR A 98 5.81 9.85 6.23
N VAL A 99 6.08 9.46 4.98
CA VAL A 99 5.05 9.05 4.04
C VAL A 99 4.38 7.79 4.55
N THR A 100 3.13 7.90 4.99
CA THR A 100 2.43 6.79 5.66
C THR A 100 1.95 5.74 4.66
N HIS A 101 1.66 4.53 5.14
CA HIS A 101 1.08 3.48 4.30
C HIS A 101 -0.22 3.96 3.62
N ALA A 102 -1.01 4.76 4.33
CA ALA A 102 -2.24 5.33 3.80
C ALA A 102 -2.03 6.24 2.59
N GLN A 103 -0.95 7.04 2.56
CA GLN A 103 -0.66 7.93 1.43
C GLN A 103 -0.27 7.13 0.17
N ARG A 104 0.39 5.98 0.35
CA ARG A 104 0.83 5.13 -0.77
C ARG A 104 -0.28 4.21 -1.30
N ALA A 105 -1.36 4.02 -0.55
CA ALA A 105 -2.47 3.14 -0.93
C ALA A 105 -3.48 3.76 -1.90
N TRP A 106 -3.49 5.10 -2.06
CA TRP A 106 -4.49 5.78 -2.88
C TRP A 106 -4.55 5.32 -4.34
N PRO A 107 -3.42 5.17 -5.07
CA PRO A 107 -3.46 4.68 -6.45
C PRO A 107 -4.11 3.29 -6.58
N PHE A 108 -3.95 2.45 -5.56
CA PHE A 108 -4.57 1.12 -5.54
C PHE A 108 -6.07 1.19 -5.23
N VAL A 109 -6.50 2.12 -4.38
CA VAL A 109 -7.94 2.36 -4.13
C VAL A 109 -8.63 2.87 -5.39
N GLU A 110 -8.01 3.79 -6.14
CA GLU A 110 -8.52 4.25 -7.43
C GLU A 110 -8.60 3.10 -8.44
N MET A 111 -7.56 2.25 -8.49
CA MET A 111 -7.55 1.06 -9.33
C MET A 111 -8.73 0.14 -9.02
N LEU A 112 -9.02 -0.14 -7.74
CA LEU A 112 -10.16 -0.97 -7.33
C LEU A 112 -11.50 -0.37 -7.75
N LEU A 113 -11.68 0.95 -7.57
CA LEU A 113 -12.92 1.65 -7.93
C LEU A 113 -13.19 1.56 -9.43
N GLU A 114 -12.18 1.83 -10.26
CA GLU A 114 -12.35 1.81 -11.71
C GLU A 114 -12.45 0.38 -12.26
N ALA A 115 -11.67 -0.57 -11.72
CA ALA A 115 -11.78 -1.98 -12.10
C ALA A 115 -13.15 -2.57 -11.73
N GLN A 116 -13.71 -2.19 -10.57
CA GLN A 116 -15.06 -2.55 -10.15
C GLN A 116 -16.11 -2.00 -11.12
N LYS A 117 -16.05 -0.70 -11.45
CA LYS A 117 -16.97 -0.08 -12.42
C LYS A 117 -16.88 -0.74 -13.80
N GLY A 118 -15.68 -1.10 -14.23
CA GLY A 118 -15.45 -1.79 -15.49
C GLY A 118 -15.73 -3.29 -15.46
N GLY A 119 -16.08 -3.86 -14.29
CA GLY A 119 -16.37 -5.27 -14.12
C GLY A 119 -15.18 -6.19 -14.43
N ARG A 120 -13.96 -5.75 -14.13
CA ARG A 120 -12.73 -6.52 -14.40
C ARG A 120 -11.95 -6.79 -13.13
N GLU A 121 -11.35 -7.97 -13.09
CA GLU A 121 -10.42 -8.41 -12.06
C GLU A 121 -9.12 -7.59 -12.03
N ILE A 122 -8.43 -7.64 -10.89
CA ILE A 122 -7.05 -7.19 -10.74
C ILE A 122 -6.17 -8.41 -10.48
N THR A 123 -5.10 -8.57 -11.24
CA THR A 123 -4.14 -9.68 -11.10
C THR A 123 -2.72 -9.19 -10.87
N TRP A 124 -1.86 -10.03 -10.31
CA TRP A 124 -0.42 -9.82 -10.27
C TRP A 124 0.29 -11.16 -10.48
N GLY A 125 1.55 -11.12 -10.92
CA GLY A 125 2.32 -12.34 -11.21
C GLY A 125 1.93 -13.08 -12.49
N VAL A 126 1.18 -12.42 -13.38
CA VAL A 126 0.77 -12.93 -14.70
C VAL A 126 1.61 -12.38 -15.84
#